data_AF-A0A1J7D1X9-F1
#
_entry.id   AF-A0A1J7D1X9-F1
#
_cell.length_a   1.000
_cell.length_b   1.000
_cell.length_c   1.000
_cell.angle_alpha   90.00
_cell.angle_beta   90.00
_cell.angle_gamma   90.00
#
_symmetry.space_group_name_H-M   'P 1'
#
loop_
_entity.id
_entity.type
_entity.pdbx_description
1 polymer ?
#
loop_
_entity_poly.entity_id
_entity_poly.type
_entity_poly.pdbx_seq_one_letter_code
_entity_poly.pdbx_strand_id
1 'polypeptide(L)'
;MAPEIALSDMNVSECAQSINELTEYQLGVIETTILAYKQLEILQPMERKGRSASAENSIHDYIIASREHLAELKKTMEGKFTEIKQDRNAHPDELMDAAKLRKEMLAMLTSEYQKMGIKPQEAKKRALVAYNAARTDTLNNASWKTIQREISHNGNQYSSLQRPAAEMKLGDRDIFPTAYQGKGICSSDANETKHAANLWQSSLSVEDQSGQQQTLFQGIRHGVLSPFALPARSAERIDGALNRAKEVVTAALYSRPELMTRALKGETVPLQLVSTSLLTPTKISFFGKEREMLRDQMQAWQTLCKAESQRDGALTLTVHNDKGEAQDVKVALDVAAFNFGVNEFSLKLGLGNDTSDSYNAVALNQLLGNDLRLRS
;
A
#
# COMPACT_ATOMS: atom_id res chain seq x y z
N MET A 1 -7.54 -32.41 0.80
CA MET A 1 -8.47 -31.30 1.12
C MET A 1 -7.71 -30.01 0.89
N ALA A 2 -8.10 -29.25 -0.13
CA ALA A 2 -7.49 -27.95 -0.39
C ALA A 2 -7.85 -27.00 0.76
N PRO A 3 -6.91 -26.19 1.27
CA PRO A 3 -7.26 -25.18 2.24
C PRO A 3 -8.20 -24.21 1.53
N GLU A 4 -9.43 -24.11 2.04
CA GLU A 4 -10.30 -22.97 1.77
C GLU A 4 -9.46 -21.72 2.01
N ILE A 5 -9.21 -20.95 0.95
CA ILE A 5 -8.86 -19.55 1.09
C ILE A 5 -10.09 -18.94 1.75
N ALA A 6 -10.07 -18.89 3.08
CA ALA A 6 -11.09 -18.23 3.86
C ALA A 6 -11.20 -16.81 3.32
N LEU A 7 -12.35 -16.48 2.77
CA LEU A 7 -12.76 -15.14 2.37
C LEU A 7 -12.96 -14.22 3.61
N SER A 8 -12.32 -14.54 4.74
CA SER A 8 -12.60 -13.94 6.06
C SER A 8 -11.97 -12.57 6.27
N ASP A 9 -11.00 -12.14 5.45
CA ASP A 9 -10.11 -11.07 5.91
C ASP A 9 -10.42 -9.69 5.30
N MET A 10 -11.69 -9.32 5.24
CA MET A 10 -12.11 -7.91 5.21
C MET A 10 -13.50 -7.79 5.85
N ASN A 11 -13.55 -7.62 7.17
CA ASN A 11 -14.76 -7.08 7.78
C ASN A 11 -14.94 -5.65 7.25
N VAL A 12 -16.09 -5.36 6.64
CA VAL A 12 -16.47 -4.00 6.22
C VAL A 12 -16.34 -3.02 7.40
N SER A 13 -16.41 -3.52 8.64
CA SER A 13 -16.21 -2.75 9.88
C SER A 13 -14.81 -2.15 10.08
N GLU A 14 -13.77 -2.60 9.36
CA GLU A 14 -12.41 -2.06 9.53
C GLU A 14 -12.10 -0.86 8.61
N CYS A 15 -12.85 -0.68 7.51
CA CYS A 15 -12.59 0.37 6.52
C CYS A 15 -13.67 1.46 6.45
N ALA A 16 -14.88 1.21 6.95
CA ALA A 16 -15.97 2.18 6.87
C ALA A 16 -16.54 2.44 8.26
N GLN A 17 -16.34 3.65 8.77
CA GLN A 17 -17.01 4.12 9.98
C GLN A 17 -18.20 5.00 9.62
N SER A 18 -18.13 5.69 8.48
CA SER A 18 -19.20 6.58 8.00
C SER A 18 -19.93 6.06 6.76
N ILE A 19 -21.15 6.56 6.52
CA ILE A 19 -21.98 6.20 5.36
C ILE A 19 -21.38 6.68 4.04
N ASN A 20 -20.63 7.79 4.06
CA ASN A 20 -19.88 8.26 2.90
C ASN A 20 -18.76 7.28 2.52
N GLU A 21 -17.93 6.89 3.49
CA GLU A 21 -16.84 5.92 3.28
C GLU A 21 -17.37 4.57 2.80
N LEU A 22 -18.51 4.14 3.36
CA LEU A 22 -19.16 2.89 2.97
C LEU A 22 -19.67 2.94 1.52
N THR A 23 -20.25 4.06 1.11
CA THR A 23 -20.78 4.24 -0.25
C THR A 23 -19.64 4.35 -1.26
N GLU A 24 -18.56 5.07 -0.94
CA GLU A 24 -17.32 5.11 -1.73
C GLU A 24 -16.72 3.70 -1.89
N TYR A 25 -16.69 2.91 -0.81
CA TYR A 25 -16.27 1.51 -0.87
C TYR A 25 -17.13 0.69 -1.83
N GLN A 26 -18.46 0.81 -1.74
CA GLN A 26 -19.39 0.08 -2.63
C GLN A 26 -19.22 0.49 -4.09
N LEU A 27 -19.04 1.78 -4.39
CA LEU A 27 -18.70 2.28 -5.72
C LEU A 27 -17.40 1.66 -6.22
N GLY A 28 -16.35 1.64 -5.39
CA GLY A 28 -15.08 1.02 -5.74
C GLY A 28 -15.18 -0.48 -6.03
N VAL A 29 -16.03 -1.21 -5.31
CA VAL A 29 -16.33 -2.63 -5.58
C VAL A 29 -16.98 -2.82 -6.95
N ILE A 30 -17.94 -1.96 -7.30
CA ILE A 30 -18.62 -2.02 -8.61
C ILE A 30 -17.63 -1.67 -9.73
N GLU A 31 -16.86 -0.60 -9.58
CA GLU A 31 -15.84 -0.18 -10.56
C GLU A 31 -14.76 -1.23 -10.81
N THR A 32 -14.28 -1.85 -9.73
CA THR A 32 -13.35 -2.99 -9.80
C THR A 32 -13.94 -4.12 -10.64
N THR A 33 -15.23 -4.41 -10.45
CA THR A 33 -15.91 -5.49 -11.17
C THR A 33 -16.05 -5.15 -12.65
N ILE A 34 -16.46 -3.91 -12.98
CA ILE A 34 -16.52 -3.43 -14.37
C ILE A 34 -15.16 -3.59 -15.06
N LEU A 35 -14.07 -3.22 -14.38
CA LEU A 35 -12.73 -3.35 -14.92
C LEU A 35 -12.33 -4.81 -15.14
N ALA A 36 -12.64 -5.71 -14.19
CA ALA A 36 -12.39 -7.14 -14.34
C ALA A 36 -13.10 -7.73 -15.57
N TYR A 37 -14.35 -7.32 -15.84
CA TYR A 37 -15.10 -7.72 -17.04
C TYR A 37 -14.44 -7.20 -18.32
N LYS A 38 -13.97 -5.95 -18.33
CA LYS A 38 -13.26 -5.36 -19.47
C LYS A 38 -11.96 -6.11 -19.78
N GLN A 39 -11.20 -6.49 -18.75
CA GLN A 39 -9.98 -7.28 -18.91
C GLN A 39 -10.27 -8.70 -19.41
N LEU A 40 -11.35 -9.32 -18.93
CA LEU A 40 -11.80 -10.63 -19.39
C LEU A 40 -12.14 -10.65 -20.89
N GLU A 41 -12.82 -9.63 -21.38
CA GLU A 41 -13.17 -9.46 -22.80
C GLU A 41 -11.93 -9.46 -23.71
N ILE A 42 -10.86 -8.78 -23.28
CA ILE A 42 -9.58 -8.72 -24.01
C ILE A 42 -8.88 -10.07 -24.08
N LEU A 43 -9.00 -10.90 -23.03
CA LEU A 43 -8.33 -12.20 -22.93
C LEU A 43 -9.08 -13.30 -23.70
N GLN A 44 -10.38 -13.16 -23.92
CA GLN A 44 -11.20 -14.18 -24.56
C GLN A 44 -10.73 -14.62 -25.96
N PRO A 45 -10.35 -13.74 -26.90
CA PRO A 45 -9.88 -14.14 -28.23
C PRO A 45 -8.71 -15.14 -28.20
N MET A 46 -7.90 -15.12 -27.12
CA MET A 46 -6.74 -16.01 -26.96
C MET A 46 -7.13 -17.40 -26.43
N GLU A 47 -8.21 -17.51 -25.65
CA GLU A 47 -8.72 -18.77 -25.08
C GLU A 47 -9.76 -19.47 -25.98
N ARG A 48 -10.19 -18.84 -27.08
CA ARG A 48 -11.27 -19.28 -27.98
C ARG A 48 -10.89 -20.34 -29.04
N LYS A 49 -9.64 -20.83 -29.09
CA LYS A 49 -9.24 -21.85 -30.09
C LYS A 49 -10.10 -23.13 -29.97
N GLY A 50 -10.99 -23.36 -30.93
CA GLY A 50 -11.75 -24.61 -31.10
C GLY A 50 -13.24 -24.58 -30.77
N ARG A 51 -13.89 -23.40 -30.65
CA ARG A 51 -15.36 -23.29 -30.43
C ARG A 51 -16.12 -22.92 -31.71
N SER A 52 -17.43 -23.18 -31.73
CA SER A 52 -18.31 -22.77 -32.83
C SER A 52 -18.62 -21.27 -32.74
N ALA A 53 -18.73 -20.61 -33.90
CA ALA A 53 -19.04 -19.17 -33.98
C ALA A 53 -20.35 -18.78 -33.26
N SER A 54 -21.34 -19.67 -33.21
CA SER A 54 -22.60 -19.45 -32.49
C SER A 54 -22.42 -19.38 -30.96
N ALA A 55 -21.56 -20.23 -30.40
CA ALA A 55 -21.25 -20.23 -28.97
C ALA A 55 -20.40 -19.01 -28.58
N GLU A 56 -19.55 -18.53 -29.50
CA GLU A 56 -18.72 -17.33 -29.29
C GLU A 56 -19.54 -16.05 -29.26
N ASN A 57 -20.50 -15.89 -30.18
CA ASN A 57 -21.38 -14.73 -30.22
C ASN A 57 -22.25 -14.64 -28.95
N SER A 58 -22.79 -15.76 -28.49
CA SER A 58 -23.62 -15.79 -27.27
C SER A 58 -22.84 -15.36 -26.02
N ILE A 59 -21.57 -15.79 -25.86
CA ILE A 59 -20.74 -15.39 -24.71
C ILE A 59 -20.43 -13.89 -24.76
N HIS A 60 -20.18 -13.34 -25.94
CA HIS A 60 -19.92 -11.91 -26.11
C HIS A 60 -21.13 -11.06 -25.70
N ASP A 61 -22.34 -11.44 -26.15
CA ASP A 61 -23.58 -10.73 -25.83
C ASP A 61 -23.86 -10.74 -24.31
N TYR A 62 -23.58 -11.85 -23.61
CA TYR A 62 -23.75 -11.93 -22.15
C TYR A 62 -22.78 -11.04 -21.38
N ILE A 63 -21.54 -10.90 -21.85
CA ILE A 63 -20.54 -10.01 -21.23
C ILE A 63 -20.98 -8.55 -21.38
N ILE A 64 -21.50 -8.18 -22.56
CA ILE A 64 -22.05 -6.84 -22.81
C ILE A 64 -23.21 -6.56 -21.85
N ALA A 65 -24.21 -7.46 -21.79
CA ALA A 65 -25.35 -7.29 -20.90
C ALA A 65 -24.95 -7.18 -19.41
N SER A 66 -23.95 -7.95 -18.98
CA SER A 66 -23.43 -7.88 -17.60
C SER A 66 -22.77 -6.53 -17.31
N ARG A 67 -22.06 -5.95 -18.29
CA ARG A 67 -21.45 -4.61 -18.16
C ARG A 67 -22.49 -3.51 -18.10
N GLU A 68 -23.55 -3.60 -18.91
CA GLU A 68 -24.68 -2.67 -18.87
C GLU A 68 -25.37 -2.69 -17.50
N HIS A 69 -25.62 -3.89 -16.96
CA HIS A 69 -26.17 -4.05 -15.61
C HIS A 69 -25.28 -3.41 -14.54
N LEU A 70 -23.95 -3.64 -14.61
CA LEU A 70 -22.99 -3.03 -13.68
C LEU A 70 -22.93 -1.50 -13.81
N ALA A 71 -23.08 -0.95 -15.02
CA ALA A 71 -23.12 0.49 -15.26
C ALA A 71 -24.37 1.12 -14.64
N GLU A 72 -25.54 0.47 -14.75
CA GLU A 72 -26.77 0.94 -14.11
C GLU A 72 -26.69 0.83 -12.58
N LEU A 73 -26.08 -0.24 -12.06
CA LEU A 73 -25.83 -0.39 -10.63
C LEU A 73 -24.90 0.72 -10.11
N LYS A 74 -23.84 1.04 -10.85
CA LYS A 74 -22.94 2.17 -10.53
C LYS A 74 -23.73 3.48 -10.47
N LYS A 75 -24.51 3.79 -11.51
CA LYS A 75 -25.32 5.01 -11.57
C LYS A 75 -26.32 5.11 -10.42
N THR A 76 -26.95 3.99 -10.07
CA THR A 76 -27.86 3.92 -8.91
C THR A 76 -27.12 4.25 -7.62
N MET A 77 -25.91 3.72 -7.44
CA MET A 77 -25.10 3.96 -6.25
C MET A 77 -24.58 5.40 -6.19
N GLU A 78 -24.17 5.99 -7.31
CA GLU A 78 -23.80 7.40 -7.41
C GLU A 78 -24.97 8.32 -7.04
N GLY A 79 -26.19 7.96 -7.47
CA GLY A 79 -27.42 8.67 -7.06
C GLY A 79 -27.62 8.64 -5.54
N LYS A 80 -27.50 7.46 -4.92
CA LYS A 80 -27.56 7.33 -3.45
C LYS A 80 -26.49 8.17 -2.76
N PHE A 81 -25.27 8.20 -3.29
CA PHE A 81 -24.18 9.00 -2.72
C PHE A 81 -24.53 10.48 -2.71
N THR A 82 -25.10 11.02 -3.80
CA THR A 82 -25.51 12.43 -3.87
C THR A 82 -26.69 12.79 -2.94
N GLU A 83 -27.47 11.81 -2.50
CA GLU A 83 -28.59 12.01 -1.57
C GLU A 83 -28.15 12.07 -0.09
N ILE A 84 -26.89 11.72 0.22
CA ILE A 84 -26.36 11.79 1.59
C ILE A 84 -26.18 13.26 1.98
N LYS A 85 -27.15 13.79 2.72
CA LYS A 85 -27.15 15.20 3.17
C LYS A 85 -26.18 15.46 4.33
N GLN A 86 -25.94 14.45 5.16
CA GLN A 86 -25.07 14.56 6.33
C GLN A 86 -24.35 13.23 6.52
N ASP A 87 -23.03 13.30 6.73
CA ASP A 87 -22.28 12.11 7.07
C ASP A 87 -22.63 11.64 8.48
N ARG A 88 -22.75 10.32 8.63
CA ARG A 88 -23.11 9.66 9.87
C ARG A 88 -22.48 8.28 9.93
N ASN A 89 -22.48 7.67 11.10
CA ASN A 89 -22.07 6.29 11.21
C ASN A 89 -22.98 5.39 10.37
N ALA A 90 -22.37 4.44 9.67
CA ALA A 90 -23.11 3.41 8.94
C ALA A 90 -23.86 2.51 9.92
N HIS A 91 -25.09 2.15 9.59
CA HIS A 91 -25.87 1.18 10.34
C HIS A 91 -25.37 -0.25 10.06
N PRO A 92 -25.56 -1.19 11.00
CA PRO A 92 -25.16 -2.59 10.81
C PRO A 92 -25.68 -3.24 9.52
N ASP A 93 -26.91 -2.91 9.12
CA ASP A 93 -27.51 -3.44 7.89
C ASP A 93 -26.82 -2.90 6.64
N GLU A 94 -26.41 -1.63 6.63
CA GLU A 94 -25.68 -1.02 5.52
C GLU A 94 -24.28 -1.67 5.37
N LEU A 95 -23.61 -1.92 6.50
CA LEU A 95 -22.33 -2.64 6.52
C LEU A 95 -22.48 -4.07 5.98
N MET A 96 -23.57 -4.75 6.34
CA MET A 96 -23.88 -6.09 5.84
C MET A 96 -24.18 -6.09 4.33
N ASP A 97 -24.93 -5.12 3.84
CA ASP A 97 -25.23 -4.95 2.41
C ASP A 97 -23.96 -4.72 1.59
N ALA A 98 -23.04 -3.87 2.07
CA ALA A 98 -21.74 -3.67 1.44
C ALA A 98 -20.89 -4.95 1.42
N ALA A 99 -20.92 -5.76 2.49
CA ALA A 99 -20.23 -7.06 2.51
C ALA A 99 -20.82 -8.02 1.48
N LYS A 100 -22.15 -8.02 1.35
CA LYS A 100 -22.89 -8.84 0.39
C LYS A 100 -22.56 -8.45 -1.06
N LEU A 101 -22.48 -7.15 -1.35
CA LEU A 101 -22.18 -6.62 -2.68
C LEU A 101 -20.90 -7.24 -3.27
N ARG A 102 -19.81 -7.27 -2.51
CA ARG A 102 -18.54 -7.87 -2.98
C ARG A 102 -18.70 -9.36 -3.32
N LYS A 103 -19.45 -10.10 -2.51
CA LYS A 103 -19.71 -11.53 -2.73
C LYS A 103 -20.54 -11.74 -4.00
N GLU A 104 -21.54 -10.88 -4.24
CA GLU A 104 -22.35 -10.89 -5.45
C GLU A 104 -21.51 -10.57 -6.70
N MET A 105 -20.65 -9.55 -6.65
CA MET A 105 -19.74 -9.22 -7.74
C MET A 105 -18.81 -10.39 -8.12
N LEU A 106 -18.21 -11.06 -7.12
CA LEU A 106 -17.39 -12.25 -7.36
C LEU A 106 -18.19 -13.43 -7.91
N ALA A 107 -19.45 -13.61 -7.48
CA ALA A 107 -20.33 -14.64 -7.99
C ALA A 107 -20.69 -14.41 -9.47
N MET A 108 -20.93 -13.15 -9.86
CA MET A 108 -21.15 -12.79 -11.27
C MET A 108 -19.93 -13.12 -12.13
N LEU A 109 -18.72 -12.69 -11.73
CA LEU A 109 -17.48 -13.06 -12.43
C LEU A 109 -17.28 -14.57 -12.51
N THR A 110 -17.59 -15.30 -11.44
CA THR A 110 -17.50 -16.78 -11.43
C THR A 110 -18.45 -17.40 -12.44
N SER A 111 -19.68 -16.91 -12.53
CA SER A 111 -20.69 -17.37 -13.49
C SER A 111 -20.21 -17.19 -14.93
N GLU A 112 -19.54 -16.09 -15.24
CA GLU A 112 -18.99 -15.87 -16.58
C GLU A 112 -17.93 -16.90 -16.97
N TYR A 113 -16.98 -17.19 -16.08
CA TYR A 113 -16.02 -18.27 -16.34
C TYR A 113 -16.71 -19.64 -16.48
N GLN A 114 -17.79 -19.92 -15.74
CA GLN A 114 -18.54 -21.17 -15.89
C GLN A 114 -19.27 -21.26 -17.24
N LYS A 115 -19.85 -20.16 -17.74
CA LYS A 115 -20.45 -20.08 -19.08
C LYS A 115 -19.39 -20.31 -20.17
N MET A 116 -18.13 -19.98 -19.90
CA MET A 116 -17.00 -20.34 -20.74
C MET A 116 -16.57 -21.80 -20.60
N GLY A 117 -17.34 -22.67 -19.94
CA GLY A 117 -17.05 -24.10 -19.80
C GLY A 117 -15.99 -24.44 -18.75
N ILE A 118 -15.58 -23.48 -17.91
CA ILE A 118 -14.62 -23.73 -16.84
C ILE A 118 -15.34 -24.35 -15.65
N LYS A 119 -14.73 -25.41 -15.08
CA LYS A 119 -15.30 -26.11 -13.92
C LYS A 119 -15.49 -25.17 -12.72
N PRO A 120 -16.53 -25.35 -11.89
CA PRO A 120 -16.90 -24.40 -10.84
C PRO A 120 -15.77 -23.95 -9.90
N GLN A 121 -14.93 -24.87 -9.43
CA GLN A 121 -13.81 -24.54 -8.53
C GLN A 121 -12.74 -23.68 -9.21
N GLU A 122 -12.39 -24.01 -10.45
CA GLU A 122 -11.41 -23.26 -11.23
C GLU A 122 -11.98 -21.91 -11.67
N ALA A 123 -13.27 -21.85 -12.00
CA ALA A 123 -13.96 -20.60 -12.33
C ALA A 123 -13.92 -19.61 -11.16
N LYS A 124 -14.19 -20.09 -9.94
CA LYS A 124 -14.09 -19.27 -8.71
C LYS A 124 -12.67 -18.76 -8.49
N LYS A 125 -11.65 -19.60 -8.70
CA LYS A 125 -10.25 -19.22 -8.58
C LYS A 125 -9.86 -18.15 -9.59
N ARG A 126 -10.23 -18.33 -10.87
CA ARG A 126 -9.97 -17.35 -11.94
C ARG A 126 -10.70 -16.04 -11.70
N ALA A 127 -11.96 -16.08 -11.25
CA ALA A 127 -12.72 -14.90 -10.86
C ALA A 127 -12.04 -14.11 -9.75
N LEU A 128 -11.53 -14.79 -8.71
CA LEU A 128 -10.81 -14.15 -7.61
C LEU A 128 -9.49 -13.50 -8.10
N VAL A 129 -8.74 -14.19 -8.95
CA VAL A 129 -7.49 -13.65 -9.52
C VAL A 129 -7.78 -12.41 -10.38
N ALA A 130 -8.76 -12.49 -11.28
CA ALA A 130 -9.15 -11.37 -12.14
C ALA A 130 -9.66 -10.18 -11.32
N TYR A 131 -10.53 -10.43 -10.33
CA TYR A 131 -11.02 -9.38 -9.44
C TYR A 131 -9.88 -8.71 -8.67
N ASN A 132 -8.94 -9.46 -8.11
CA ASN A 132 -7.82 -8.89 -7.35
C ASN A 132 -6.84 -8.11 -8.23
N ALA A 133 -6.61 -8.56 -9.47
CA ALA A 133 -5.81 -7.83 -10.45
C ALA A 133 -6.49 -6.50 -10.81
N ALA A 134 -7.78 -6.53 -11.16
CA ALA A 134 -8.57 -5.34 -11.41
C ALA A 134 -8.61 -4.40 -10.20
N ARG A 135 -8.76 -4.93 -8.98
CA ARG A 135 -8.75 -4.14 -7.75
C ARG A 135 -7.44 -3.39 -7.57
N THR A 136 -6.31 -4.06 -7.81
CA THR A 136 -4.98 -3.45 -7.74
C THR A 136 -4.87 -2.31 -8.74
N ASP A 137 -5.32 -2.52 -9.97
CA ASP A 137 -5.34 -1.51 -11.04
C ASP A 137 -6.26 -0.33 -10.70
N THR A 138 -7.48 -0.59 -10.20
CA THR A 138 -8.41 0.45 -9.74
C THR A 138 -7.80 1.30 -8.63
N LEU A 139 -7.22 0.68 -7.60
CA LEU A 139 -6.62 1.41 -6.48
C LEU A 139 -5.36 2.19 -6.89
N ASN A 140 -4.53 1.62 -7.78
CA ASN A 140 -3.33 2.28 -8.29
C ASN A 140 -3.64 3.42 -9.28
N ASN A 141 -4.85 3.48 -9.84
CA ASN A 141 -5.27 4.56 -10.73
C ASN A 141 -6.26 5.53 -10.08
N ALA A 142 -6.66 5.29 -8.83
CA ALA A 142 -7.45 6.24 -8.06
C ALA A 142 -6.66 7.53 -7.80
N SER A 143 -7.38 8.63 -7.55
CA SER A 143 -6.77 9.88 -7.09
C SER A 143 -6.43 9.76 -5.62
N TRP A 144 -5.14 9.68 -5.29
CA TRP A 144 -4.69 9.68 -3.91
C TRP A 144 -4.49 11.12 -3.47
N LYS A 145 -5.25 11.55 -2.47
CA LYS A 145 -5.27 12.93 -1.97
C LYS A 145 -4.89 13.01 -0.50
N THR A 146 -4.38 14.15 -0.08
CA THR A 146 -4.16 14.43 1.35
C THR A 146 -5.47 14.28 2.12
N ILE A 147 -5.41 13.50 3.19
CA ILE A 147 -6.50 13.33 4.14
C ILE A 147 -6.18 14.21 5.35
N GLN A 148 -7.07 15.15 5.66
CA GLN A 148 -6.97 15.96 6.87
C GLN A 148 -8.22 15.77 7.72
N ARG A 149 -8.02 15.58 9.02
CA ARG A 149 -9.08 15.42 10.02
C ARG A 149 -8.73 16.21 11.28
N GLU A 150 -9.72 16.85 11.86
CA GLU A 150 -9.63 17.45 13.19
C GLU A 150 -10.15 16.46 14.23
N ILE A 151 -9.41 16.29 15.31
CA ILE A 151 -9.71 15.34 16.38
C ILE A 151 -9.80 16.14 17.69
N SER A 152 -10.96 16.09 18.34
CA SER A 152 -11.12 16.67 19.68
C SER A 152 -10.90 15.61 20.75
N HIS A 153 -9.93 15.81 21.64
CA HIS A 153 -9.68 14.89 22.76
C HIS A 153 -9.18 15.65 24.00
N ASN A 154 -9.76 15.35 25.17
CA ASN A 154 -9.44 15.99 26.45
C ASN A 154 -9.42 17.53 26.41
N GLY A 155 -10.34 18.13 25.66
CA GLY A 155 -10.43 19.60 25.53
C GLY A 155 -9.42 20.22 24.56
N ASN A 156 -8.53 19.43 23.97
CA ASN A 156 -7.61 19.88 22.92
C ASN A 156 -8.15 19.57 21.52
N GLN A 157 -7.75 20.37 20.55
CA GLN A 157 -7.98 20.13 19.12
C GLN A 157 -6.67 19.71 18.46
N TYR A 158 -6.69 18.56 17.79
CA TYR A 158 -5.54 18.02 17.09
C TYR A 158 -5.82 17.97 15.60
N SER A 159 -4.85 18.39 14.79
CA SER A 159 -4.91 18.23 13.34
C SER A 159 -4.13 17.00 12.93
N SER A 160 -4.82 16.04 12.30
CA SER A 160 -4.23 14.84 11.71
C SER A 160 -4.16 15.00 10.20
N LEU A 161 -2.96 14.90 9.64
CA LEU A 161 -2.72 15.03 8.19
C LEU A 161 -2.02 13.78 7.67
N GLN A 162 -2.52 13.23 6.58
CA GLN A 162 -1.88 12.14 5.84
C GLN A 162 -1.71 12.57 4.39
N ARG A 163 -0.47 12.72 3.93
CA ARG A 163 -0.12 13.13 2.57
C ARG A 163 0.41 11.93 1.78
N PRO A 164 -0.18 11.57 0.63
CA PRO A 164 0.32 10.49 -0.20
C PRO A 164 1.59 10.92 -0.94
N ALA A 165 2.40 9.94 -1.37
CA ALA A 165 3.61 10.17 -2.16
C ALA A 165 3.39 11.13 -3.35
N ALA A 166 2.31 10.98 -4.10
CA ALA A 166 1.96 11.85 -5.24
C ALA A 166 1.80 13.35 -4.92
N GLU A 167 1.58 13.71 -3.66
CA GLU A 167 1.46 15.10 -3.21
C GLU A 167 2.69 15.59 -2.45
N MET A 168 3.74 14.77 -2.32
CA MET A 168 5.04 15.20 -1.82
C MET A 168 5.76 15.96 -2.93
N LYS A 169 5.59 17.28 -2.94
CA LYS A 169 6.08 18.15 -4.01
C LYS A 169 6.97 19.27 -3.49
N LEU A 170 7.98 19.62 -4.29
CA LEU A 170 8.72 20.88 -4.21
C LEU A 170 8.35 21.68 -5.45
N GLY A 171 7.75 22.86 -5.25
CA GLY A 171 7.07 23.56 -6.35
C GLY A 171 5.93 22.71 -6.93
N ASP A 172 5.87 22.61 -8.25
CA ASP A 172 4.78 21.92 -8.96
C ASP A 172 5.07 20.43 -9.24
N ARG A 173 6.28 19.94 -8.93
CA ARG A 173 6.71 18.57 -9.25
C ARG A 173 6.86 17.68 -8.03
N ASP A 174 6.58 16.41 -8.25
CA ASP A 174 6.86 15.32 -7.33
C ASP A 174 8.36 15.26 -7.01
N ILE A 175 8.72 15.10 -5.73
CA ILE A 175 10.11 14.96 -5.28
C ILE A 175 10.80 13.70 -5.79
N PHE A 176 10.04 12.67 -6.19
CA PHE A 176 10.61 11.39 -6.64
C PHE A 176 11.09 11.47 -8.11
N PRO A 177 12.19 10.77 -8.47
CA PRO A 177 12.71 10.74 -9.85
C PRO A 177 11.70 10.23 -10.88
N THR A 178 10.92 9.23 -10.50
CA THR A 178 9.74 8.81 -11.26
C THR A 178 8.53 9.39 -10.56
N ALA A 179 7.71 10.15 -11.29
CA ALA A 179 6.54 10.77 -10.69
C ALA A 179 5.40 9.77 -10.51
N TYR A 180 4.68 9.87 -9.40
CA TYR A 180 3.45 9.10 -9.13
C TYR A 180 2.24 9.57 -9.97
N GLN A 181 2.34 10.72 -10.67
CA GLN A 181 1.29 11.25 -11.56
C GLN A 181 -0.08 11.45 -10.89
N GLY A 182 -0.11 11.86 -9.62
CA GLY A 182 -1.37 12.06 -8.87
C GLY A 182 -2.04 10.77 -8.38
N LYS A 183 -1.34 9.64 -8.50
CA LYS A 183 -1.80 8.30 -8.11
C LYS A 183 -1.00 7.77 -6.92
N GLY A 184 -1.33 6.57 -6.45
CA GLY A 184 -0.52 5.86 -5.47
C GLY A 184 -0.32 4.41 -5.87
N ILE A 185 0.51 3.70 -5.12
CA ILE A 185 0.65 2.25 -5.26
C ILE A 185 0.00 1.61 -4.05
N CYS A 186 -1.03 0.79 -4.22
CA CYS A 186 -1.66 0.08 -3.13
C CYS A 186 -0.79 -1.08 -2.64
N SER A 187 -0.97 -1.49 -1.39
CA SER A 187 -0.22 -2.60 -0.79
C SER A 187 -0.46 -3.96 -1.46
N SER A 188 -1.50 -4.09 -2.29
CA SER A 188 -1.77 -5.32 -3.04
C SER A 188 -0.86 -5.50 -4.25
N ASP A 189 -0.17 -4.44 -4.70
CA ASP A 189 0.82 -4.54 -5.76
C ASP A 189 2.14 -5.13 -5.27
N ALA A 190 2.17 -6.46 -5.24
CA ALA A 190 3.32 -7.24 -4.83
C ALA A 190 4.43 -7.33 -5.90
N ASN A 191 4.23 -6.75 -7.10
CA ASN A 191 5.20 -6.78 -8.21
C ASN A 191 5.87 -5.43 -8.47
N GLU A 192 5.30 -4.30 -8.04
CA GLU A 192 5.84 -2.95 -8.31
C GLU A 192 7.31 -2.81 -7.89
N THR A 193 8.21 -2.35 -8.75
CA THR A 193 9.66 -2.29 -8.47
C THR A 193 10.23 -0.88 -8.43
N LYS A 194 9.44 0.11 -8.82
CA LYS A 194 9.84 1.51 -8.90
C LYS A 194 9.38 2.26 -7.65
N HIS A 195 8.10 2.10 -7.33
CA HIS A 195 7.43 2.88 -6.30
C HIS A 195 7.17 2.11 -5.02
N ALA A 196 7.36 2.75 -3.87
CA ALA A 196 7.00 2.23 -2.57
C ALA A 196 5.48 2.09 -2.45
N ALA A 197 5.03 0.85 -2.26
CA ALA A 197 3.62 0.60 -2.00
C ALA A 197 3.17 1.29 -0.70
N ASN A 198 1.99 1.89 -0.73
CA ASN A 198 1.31 2.55 0.38
C ASN A 198 2.17 3.62 1.07
N LEU A 199 2.93 4.39 0.29
CA LEU A 199 3.79 5.45 0.80
C LEU A 199 2.99 6.71 1.16
N TRP A 200 3.00 7.06 2.45
CA TRP A 200 2.36 8.25 3.00
C TRP A 200 3.25 8.92 4.05
N GLN A 201 3.17 10.24 4.14
CA GLN A 201 3.62 11.00 5.31
C GLN A 201 2.42 11.25 6.20
N SER A 202 2.51 10.93 7.48
CA SER A 202 1.47 11.22 8.48
C SER A 202 2.01 12.16 9.54
N SER A 203 1.19 13.12 9.97
CA SER A 203 1.52 14.01 11.09
C SER A 203 0.32 14.25 11.99
N LEU A 204 0.60 14.43 13.27
CA LEU A 204 -0.35 14.91 14.27
C LEU A 204 0.20 16.19 14.88
N SER A 205 -0.58 17.25 14.89
CA SER A 205 -0.21 18.52 15.52
C SER A 205 -1.30 19.05 16.44
N VAL A 206 -0.91 19.93 17.35
CA VAL A 206 -1.78 20.65 18.28
C VAL A 206 -1.42 22.12 18.24
N GLU A 207 -2.40 22.99 18.38
CA GLU A 207 -2.15 24.42 18.57
C GLU A 207 -1.78 24.69 20.02
N ASP A 208 -0.66 25.36 20.25
CA ASP A 208 -0.24 25.77 21.58
C ASP A 208 -0.98 27.03 22.07
N GLN A 209 -0.73 27.44 23.31
CA GLN A 209 -1.37 28.61 23.92
C GLN A 209 -1.04 29.94 23.22
N SER A 210 -0.01 29.97 22.37
CA SER A 210 0.40 31.13 21.57
C SER A 210 -0.16 31.12 20.15
N GLY A 211 -0.95 30.10 19.79
CA GLY A 211 -1.50 29.91 18.46
C GLY A 211 -0.52 29.25 17.47
N GLN A 212 0.62 28.73 17.95
CA GLN A 212 1.59 28.05 17.09
C GLN A 212 1.28 26.56 17.00
N GLN A 213 1.36 26.01 15.78
CA GLN A 213 1.20 24.58 15.53
C GLN A 213 2.44 23.82 15.98
N GLN A 214 2.29 23.00 17.01
CA GLN A 214 3.30 22.06 17.48
C GLN A 214 3.05 20.68 16.88
N THR A 215 4.02 20.16 16.13
CA THR A 215 3.98 18.77 15.65
C THR A 215 4.29 17.82 16.81
N LEU A 216 3.36 16.93 17.12
CA LEU A 216 3.49 15.89 18.17
C LEU A 216 4.05 14.59 17.61
N PHE A 217 3.71 14.28 16.37
CA PHE A 217 4.15 13.08 15.68
C PHE A 217 4.32 13.38 14.20
N GLN A 218 5.35 12.80 13.60
CA GLN A 218 5.50 12.71 12.16
C GLN A 218 6.12 11.36 11.81
N GLY A 219 5.57 10.68 10.80
CA GLY A 219 6.06 9.38 10.39
C GLY A 219 5.80 9.11 8.91
N ILE A 220 6.63 8.23 8.34
CA ILE A 220 6.43 7.71 6.99
C ILE A 220 5.84 6.31 7.10
N ARG A 221 4.66 6.12 6.52
CA ARG A 221 4.02 4.82 6.34
C ARG A 221 4.41 4.27 4.98
N HIS A 222 4.72 2.98 4.93
CA HIS A 222 4.92 2.25 3.69
C HIS A 222 4.50 0.77 3.86
N GLY A 223 4.23 0.09 2.75
CA GLY A 223 4.05 -1.34 2.68
C GLY A 223 5.40 -2.08 2.67
N VAL A 224 5.35 -3.41 2.56
CA VAL A 224 6.56 -4.24 2.50
C VAL A 224 7.46 -3.79 1.34
N LEU A 225 8.75 -3.56 1.63
CA LEU A 225 9.70 -3.11 0.60
C LEU A 225 10.00 -4.20 -0.43
N SER A 226 9.91 -5.48 -0.07
CA SER A 226 10.08 -6.57 -1.03
C SER A 226 8.94 -6.63 -2.05
N PRO A 227 9.19 -6.57 -3.38
CA PRO A 227 8.22 -6.97 -4.40
C PRO A 227 8.12 -8.50 -4.44
N PHE A 228 7.42 -9.06 -3.45
CA PHE A 228 7.47 -10.48 -3.10
C PHE A 228 6.68 -11.42 -4.02
N ALA A 229 5.97 -10.89 -5.02
CA ALA A 229 5.43 -11.72 -6.09
C ALA A 229 6.48 -12.06 -7.16
N LEU A 230 7.61 -11.32 -7.20
CA LEU A 230 8.76 -11.67 -8.02
C LEU A 230 9.54 -12.87 -7.44
N PRO A 231 10.25 -13.64 -8.29
CA PRO A 231 11.04 -14.78 -7.85
C PRO A 231 12.03 -14.41 -6.73
N ALA A 232 12.10 -15.25 -5.71
CA ALA A 232 12.99 -15.03 -4.58
C ALA A 232 14.44 -14.85 -5.03
N ARG A 233 15.12 -13.82 -4.52
CA ARG A 233 16.52 -13.48 -4.82
C ARG A 233 16.78 -13.09 -6.29
N SER A 234 15.76 -12.83 -7.11
CA SER A 234 16.00 -12.26 -8.43
C SER A 234 16.62 -10.86 -8.31
N ALA A 235 17.45 -10.47 -9.27
CA ALA A 235 18.02 -9.12 -9.32
C ALA A 235 16.91 -8.05 -9.29
N GLU A 236 15.86 -8.25 -10.09
CA GLU A 236 14.70 -7.36 -10.13
C GLU A 236 14.01 -7.18 -8.76
N ARG A 237 13.90 -8.25 -7.96
CA ARG A 237 13.32 -8.17 -6.61
C ARG A 237 14.21 -7.40 -5.65
N ILE A 238 15.52 -7.61 -5.73
CA ILE A 238 16.51 -6.93 -4.90
C ILE A 238 16.56 -5.44 -5.24
N ASP A 239 16.64 -5.11 -6.53
CA ASP A 239 16.65 -3.73 -7.03
C ASP A 239 15.32 -3.03 -6.71
N GLY A 240 14.19 -3.73 -6.85
CA GLY A 240 12.88 -3.21 -6.49
C GLY A 240 12.78 -2.88 -5.01
N ALA A 241 13.28 -3.75 -4.13
CA ALA A 241 13.33 -3.47 -2.70
C ALA A 241 14.20 -2.24 -2.38
N LEU A 242 15.33 -2.09 -3.07
CA LEU A 242 16.22 -0.94 -2.92
C LEU A 242 15.57 0.37 -3.39
N ASN A 243 14.87 0.36 -4.52
CA ASN A 243 14.18 1.54 -5.04
C ASN A 243 13.06 1.99 -4.11
N ARG A 244 12.22 1.05 -3.65
CA ARG A 244 11.18 1.33 -2.67
C ARG A 244 11.76 1.90 -1.36
N ALA A 245 12.89 1.37 -0.91
CA ALA A 245 13.59 1.90 0.27
C ALA A 245 14.10 3.33 0.04
N LYS A 246 14.67 3.64 -1.14
CA LYS A 246 15.10 5.01 -1.50
C LYS A 246 13.94 5.99 -1.47
N GLU A 247 12.76 5.63 -1.98
CA GLU A 247 11.59 6.52 -1.90
C GLU A 247 11.16 6.79 -0.47
N VAL A 248 11.23 5.80 0.43
CA VAL A 248 10.95 6.02 1.86
C VAL A 248 11.95 7.01 2.46
N VAL A 249 13.24 6.91 2.12
CA VAL A 249 14.27 7.86 2.60
C VAL A 249 14.03 9.26 2.02
N THR A 250 13.70 9.36 0.74
CA THR A 250 13.35 10.63 0.09
C THR A 250 12.13 11.28 0.74
N ALA A 251 11.08 10.51 1.06
CA ALA A 251 9.90 10.99 1.77
C ALA A 251 10.24 11.46 3.19
N ALA A 252 11.12 10.74 3.90
CA ALA A 252 11.58 11.12 5.24
C ALA A 252 12.46 12.38 5.22
N LEU A 253 13.28 12.58 4.19
CA LEU A 253 14.03 13.81 4.00
C LEU A 253 13.09 15.00 3.72
N TYR A 254 12.09 14.79 2.86
CA TYR A 254 11.07 15.80 2.55
C TYR A 254 10.26 16.21 3.79
N SER A 255 10.01 15.29 4.70
CA SER A 255 9.28 15.58 5.95
C SER A 255 10.05 16.50 6.90
N ARG A 256 11.34 16.76 6.63
CA ARG A 256 12.26 17.65 7.36
C ARG A 256 12.74 18.81 6.46
N PRO A 257 11.94 19.86 6.27
CA PRO A 257 12.22 20.93 5.30
C PRO A 257 13.58 21.61 5.49
N GLU A 258 14.04 21.73 6.73
CA GLU A 258 15.35 22.28 7.08
C GLU A 258 16.50 21.41 6.55
N LEU A 259 16.37 20.09 6.62
CA LEU A 259 17.35 19.16 6.08
C LEU A 259 17.28 19.12 4.55
N MET A 260 16.07 19.04 3.98
CA MET A 260 15.89 19.07 2.52
C MET A 260 16.52 20.33 1.91
N THR A 261 16.29 21.50 2.50
CA THR A 261 16.86 22.78 2.02
C THR A 261 18.38 22.77 2.04
N ARG A 262 19.00 22.21 3.08
CA ARG A 262 20.47 22.10 3.18
C ARG A 262 21.03 21.08 2.18
N ALA A 263 20.34 19.95 2.01
CA ALA A 263 20.71 18.91 1.07
C ALA A 263 20.69 19.43 -0.38
N LEU A 264 19.67 20.22 -0.74
CA LEU A 264 19.57 20.92 -2.03
C LEU A 264 20.63 22.01 -2.23
N LYS A 265 21.29 22.49 -1.18
CA LYS A 265 22.46 23.37 -1.26
C LYS A 265 23.78 22.60 -1.41
N GLY A 266 23.73 21.27 -1.51
CA GLY A 266 24.89 20.40 -1.65
C GLY A 266 25.52 19.96 -0.33
N GLU A 267 24.91 20.30 0.82
CA GLU A 267 25.38 19.78 2.11
C GLU A 267 25.06 18.29 2.25
N THR A 268 25.96 17.54 2.91
CA THR A 268 25.61 16.19 3.39
C THR A 268 24.82 16.33 4.68
N VAL A 269 23.56 15.91 4.67
CA VAL A 269 22.67 16.05 5.84
C VAL A 269 22.52 14.72 6.59
N PRO A 270 22.53 14.73 7.94
CA PRO A 270 22.28 13.52 8.71
C PRO A 270 20.79 13.21 8.71
N LEU A 271 20.43 11.95 8.44
CA LEU A 271 19.06 11.47 8.51
C LEU A 271 19.02 10.14 9.28
N GLN A 272 18.53 10.21 10.51
CA GLN A 272 18.35 9.05 11.37
C GLN A 272 16.88 8.64 11.36
N LEU A 273 16.63 7.36 11.08
CA LEU A 273 15.29 6.79 10.99
C LEU A 273 15.15 5.57 11.92
N VAL A 274 13.96 5.43 12.48
CA VAL A 274 13.49 4.17 13.07
C VAL A 274 12.49 3.57 12.11
N SER A 275 12.77 2.38 11.60
CA SER A 275 11.86 1.64 10.72
C SER A 275 11.25 0.48 11.51
N THR A 276 9.92 0.40 11.57
CA THR A 276 9.22 -0.68 12.28
C THR A 276 8.40 -1.51 11.31
N SER A 277 8.82 -2.76 11.12
CA SER A 277 8.12 -3.74 10.29
C SER A 277 7.19 -4.62 11.12
N LEU A 278 6.10 -5.09 10.51
CA LEU A 278 5.09 -5.94 11.17
C LEU A 278 5.02 -7.35 10.58
N LEU A 279 6.11 -7.82 9.96
CA LEU A 279 6.17 -9.14 9.33
C LEU A 279 6.32 -10.22 10.39
N THR A 280 5.69 -11.36 10.18
CA THR A 280 5.86 -12.58 10.99
C THR A 280 6.75 -13.58 10.25
N PRO A 281 8.08 -13.54 10.44
CA PRO A 281 9.04 -14.36 9.68
C PRO A 281 9.08 -15.81 10.19
N THR A 282 7.99 -16.57 9.97
CA THR A 282 7.93 -17.98 10.39
C THR A 282 8.79 -18.89 9.50
N LYS A 283 9.29 -19.99 10.08
CA LYS A 283 10.01 -21.05 9.34
C LYS A 283 9.07 -22.10 8.73
N ILE A 284 7.77 -22.00 8.97
CA ILE A 284 6.78 -22.99 8.52
C ILE A 284 6.46 -22.71 7.05
N SER A 285 6.85 -23.62 6.16
CA SER A 285 6.82 -23.44 4.69
C SER A 285 5.46 -23.05 4.10
N PHE A 286 4.34 -23.36 4.77
CA PHE A 286 3.00 -22.96 4.32
C PHE A 286 2.71 -21.46 4.57
N PHE A 287 3.42 -20.84 5.52
CA PHE A 287 3.33 -19.42 5.89
C PHE A 287 4.60 -18.62 5.54
N GLY A 288 5.55 -19.24 4.83
CA GLY A 288 6.98 -18.87 4.82
C GLY A 288 7.45 -17.75 3.90
N LYS A 289 6.55 -16.94 3.30
CA LYS A 289 6.97 -15.85 2.39
C LYS A 289 7.48 -14.62 3.15
N GLU A 290 6.96 -14.35 4.34
CA GLU A 290 7.29 -13.15 5.11
C GLU A 290 8.73 -13.11 5.63
N ARG A 291 9.35 -14.28 5.84
CA ARG A 291 10.77 -14.35 6.22
C ARG A 291 11.67 -13.81 5.11
N GLU A 292 11.36 -14.12 3.85
CA GLU A 292 12.13 -13.60 2.72
C GLU A 292 11.86 -12.11 2.50
N MET A 293 10.60 -11.69 2.66
CA MET A 293 10.22 -10.28 2.61
C MET A 293 11.03 -9.45 3.61
N LEU A 294 11.12 -9.95 4.86
CA LEU A 294 11.87 -9.30 5.92
C LEU A 294 13.36 -9.26 5.60
N ARG A 295 13.94 -10.37 5.12
CA ARG A 295 15.34 -10.42 4.72
C ARG A 295 15.65 -9.37 3.65
N ASP A 296 14.83 -9.29 2.60
CA ASP A 296 15.05 -8.36 1.49
C ASP A 296 14.93 -6.91 1.95
N GLN A 297 13.97 -6.61 2.84
CA GLN A 297 13.83 -5.28 3.47
C GLN A 297 15.03 -4.91 4.34
N MET A 298 15.50 -5.83 5.19
CA MET A 298 16.68 -5.60 6.02
C MET A 298 17.95 -5.45 5.18
N GLN A 299 18.06 -6.20 4.08
CA GLN A 299 19.16 -6.06 3.13
C GLN A 299 19.11 -4.71 2.42
N ALA A 300 17.93 -4.22 2.01
CA ALA A 300 17.79 -2.90 1.40
C ALA A 300 18.27 -1.80 2.36
N TRP A 301 17.85 -1.84 3.63
CA TRP A 301 18.33 -0.89 4.65
C TRP A 301 19.83 -0.95 4.86
N GLN A 302 20.38 -2.16 5.01
CA GLN A 302 21.82 -2.33 5.14
C GLN A 302 22.58 -1.81 3.92
N THR A 303 22.10 -2.05 2.70
CA THR A 303 22.72 -1.55 1.48
C THR A 303 22.70 -0.02 1.43
N LEU A 304 21.59 0.61 1.81
CA LEU A 304 21.49 2.08 1.83
C LEU A 304 22.37 2.72 2.90
N CYS A 305 22.44 2.14 4.10
CA CYS A 305 23.33 2.64 5.16
C CYS A 305 24.81 2.37 4.81
N LYS A 306 25.13 1.18 4.26
CA LYS A 306 26.49 0.84 3.81
C LYS A 306 26.94 1.57 2.54
N ALA A 307 26.08 2.36 1.89
CA ALA A 307 26.53 3.31 0.86
C ALA A 307 27.60 4.29 1.39
N GLU A 308 27.79 4.33 2.72
CA GLU A 308 29.02 4.71 3.43
C GLU A 308 30.35 4.19 2.81
N SER A 309 30.35 3.13 1.99
CA SER A 309 31.56 2.56 1.37
C SER A 309 31.98 3.19 0.04
N GLN A 310 31.28 4.22 -0.45
CA GLN A 310 31.74 5.06 -1.58
C GLN A 310 32.43 6.31 -0.99
N ARG A 311 33.63 6.66 -1.50
CA ARG A 311 34.65 7.66 -1.03
C ARG A 311 34.28 8.77 -0.02
N ASP A 312 33.04 9.24 0.05
CA ASP A 312 32.56 10.33 0.90
C ASP A 312 31.61 9.89 2.03
N GLY A 313 31.21 8.62 2.11
CA GLY A 313 30.43 8.11 3.24
C GLY A 313 28.91 8.43 3.23
N ALA A 314 28.35 8.94 2.14
CA ALA A 314 26.96 9.39 2.08
C ALA A 314 26.14 8.69 0.98
N LEU A 315 24.86 8.43 1.27
CA LEU A 315 23.87 7.98 0.29
C LEU A 315 23.52 9.14 -0.65
N THR A 316 23.66 8.92 -1.95
CA THR A 316 23.13 9.84 -2.97
C THR A 316 21.68 9.50 -3.30
N LEU A 317 20.79 10.48 -3.18
CA LEU A 317 19.41 10.41 -3.64
C LEU A 317 19.20 11.43 -4.76
N THR A 318 18.58 11.00 -5.87
CA THR A 318 18.08 11.93 -6.87
C THR A 318 16.69 12.40 -6.44
N VAL A 319 16.46 13.71 -6.42
CA VAL A 319 15.18 14.34 -6.12
C VAL A 319 14.87 15.44 -7.14
N HIS A 320 13.60 15.82 -7.31
CA HIS A 320 13.29 17.06 -8.03
C HIS A 320 13.30 18.26 -7.09
N ASN A 321 13.97 19.34 -7.49
CA ASN A 321 13.98 20.60 -6.75
C ASN A 321 12.70 21.43 -6.99
N ASP A 322 12.64 22.64 -6.42
CA ASP A 322 11.53 23.59 -6.56
C ASP A 322 11.26 24.06 -8.00
N LYS A 323 12.26 23.95 -8.88
CA LYS A 323 12.15 24.21 -10.33
C LYS A 323 11.73 22.96 -11.13
N GLY A 324 11.59 21.82 -10.47
CA GLY A 324 11.30 20.54 -11.10
C GLY A 324 12.49 19.89 -11.81
N GLU A 325 13.71 20.36 -11.56
CA GLU A 325 14.95 19.80 -12.12
C GLU A 325 15.45 18.65 -11.24
N ALA A 326 15.95 17.59 -11.86
CA ALA A 326 16.56 16.47 -11.11
C ALA A 326 17.89 16.92 -10.51
N GLN A 327 18.05 16.69 -9.21
CA GLN A 327 19.21 17.07 -8.44
C GLN A 327 19.61 15.94 -7.50
N ASP A 328 20.89 15.61 -7.47
CA ASP A 328 21.46 14.67 -6.51
C ASP A 328 21.75 15.36 -5.18
N VAL A 329 21.27 14.77 -4.08
CA VAL A 329 21.50 15.22 -2.71
C VAL A 329 22.22 14.14 -1.91
N LYS A 330 23.05 14.54 -0.94
CA LYS A 330 23.84 13.63 -0.10
C LYS A 330 23.23 13.50 1.29
N VAL A 331 23.00 12.26 1.73
CA VAL A 331 22.41 11.93 3.02
C VAL A 331 23.33 10.98 3.78
N ALA A 332 23.75 11.39 4.98
CA ALA A 332 24.34 10.46 5.95
C ALA A 332 23.19 9.72 6.63
N LEU A 333 22.82 8.57 6.06
CA LEU A 333 21.65 7.79 6.45
C LEU A 333 22.03 6.77 7.52
N ASP A 334 21.28 6.77 8.62
CA ASP A 334 21.32 5.70 9.62
C ASP A 334 19.89 5.21 9.90
N VAL A 335 19.68 3.90 9.83
CA VAL A 335 18.37 3.28 10.00
C VAL A 335 18.44 2.18 11.04
N ALA A 336 17.78 2.41 12.18
CA ALA A 336 17.50 1.38 13.16
C ALA A 336 16.22 0.62 12.75
N ALA A 337 16.40 -0.56 12.17
CA ALA A 337 15.32 -1.35 11.59
C ALA A 337 14.82 -2.46 12.52
N PHE A 338 13.61 -2.29 13.03
CA PHE A 338 12.89 -3.21 13.89
C PHE A 338 11.88 -4.07 13.11
N ASN A 339 11.53 -5.21 13.68
CA ASN A 339 10.42 -6.05 13.23
C ASN A 339 9.66 -6.66 14.41
N PHE A 340 8.33 -6.72 14.32
CA PHE A 340 7.46 -7.36 15.30
C PHE A 340 6.40 -8.20 14.58
N GLY A 341 6.34 -9.50 14.83
CA GLY A 341 5.31 -10.34 14.22
C GLY A 341 3.95 -10.09 14.86
N VAL A 342 2.93 -9.78 14.06
CA VAL A 342 1.60 -9.35 14.55
C VAL A 342 0.50 -10.41 14.41
N ASN A 343 0.78 -11.57 13.80
CA ASN A 343 -0.25 -12.60 13.70
C ASN A 343 -0.47 -13.35 15.04
N GLU A 344 -1.62 -14.00 15.19
CA GLU A 344 -2.00 -14.69 16.42
C GLU A 344 -0.94 -15.73 16.85
N PHE A 345 -0.29 -16.39 15.90
CA PHE A 345 0.74 -17.39 16.17
C PHE A 345 2.06 -16.76 16.68
N SER A 346 2.42 -15.57 16.19
CA SER A 346 3.53 -14.78 16.73
C SER A 346 3.24 -14.36 18.16
N LEU A 347 2.05 -13.79 18.39
CA LEU A 347 1.67 -13.24 19.69
C LEU A 347 1.46 -14.32 20.76
N LYS A 348 0.87 -15.47 20.40
CA LYS A 348 0.56 -16.55 21.36
C LYS A 348 1.65 -17.61 21.47
N LEU A 349 2.35 -17.93 20.38
CA LEU A 349 3.31 -19.04 20.31
C LEU A 349 4.75 -18.60 20.05
N GLY A 350 5.02 -17.29 19.87
CA GLY A 350 6.36 -16.75 19.64
C GLY A 350 6.96 -17.12 18.28
N LEU A 351 6.17 -17.61 17.32
CA LEU A 351 6.71 -18.07 16.04
C LEU A 351 7.27 -16.92 15.21
N GLY A 352 8.57 -16.97 14.93
CA GLY A 352 9.29 -15.95 14.17
C GLY A 352 9.99 -14.89 15.04
N ASN A 353 9.73 -14.88 16.36
CA ASN A 353 10.34 -13.91 17.27
C ASN A 353 11.86 -13.98 17.27
N ASP A 354 12.49 -15.16 17.24
CA ASP A 354 13.96 -15.26 17.17
C ASP A 354 14.57 -14.47 16.00
N THR A 355 13.89 -14.47 14.83
CA THR A 355 14.36 -13.71 13.67
C THR A 355 14.17 -12.22 13.88
N SER A 356 12.99 -11.81 14.37
CA SER A 356 12.70 -10.42 14.75
C SER A 356 13.68 -9.90 15.80
N ASP A 357 13.88 -10.64 16.88
CA ASP A 357 14.73 -10.29 18.02
C ASP A 357 16.19 -10.14 17.60
N SER A 358 16.67 -10.96 16.66
CA SER A 358 18.02 -10.80 16.11
C SER A 358 18.21 -9.46 15.38
N TYR A 359 17.21 -8.99 14.64
CA TYR A 359 17.25 -7.67 14.00
C TYR A 359 17.04 -6.55 15.03
N ASN A 360 16.08 -6.72 15.94
CA ASN A 360 15.77 -5.74 16.99
C ASN A 360 16.95 -5.51 17.93
N ALA A 361 17.74 -6.54 18.26
CA ALA A 361 18.94 -6.38 19.06
C ALA A 361 19.99 -5.49 18.37
N VAL A 362 20.18 -5.65 17.06
CA VAL A 362 21.07 -4.77 16.27
C VAL A 362 20.53 -3.35 16.26
N ALA A 363 19.23 -3.17 16.01
CA ALA A 363 18.60 -1.85 15.98
C ALA A 363 18.61 -1.14 17.34
N LEU A 364 18.43 -1.86 18.45
CA LEU A 364 18.56 -1.32 19.81
C LEU A 364 19.98 -0.85 20.08
N ASN A 365 20.99 -1.65 19.70
CA ASN A 365 22.39 -1.27 19.86
C ASN A 365 22.74 -0.03 19.02
N GLN A 366 22.15 0.12 17.83
CA GLN A 366 22.31 1.33 17.01
C GLN A 366 21.72 2.57 17.71
N LEU A 367 20.50 2.46 18.26
CA LEU A 367 19.82 3.60 18.88
C LEU A 367 20.38 4.00 20.24
N LEU A 368 20.69 3.03 21.09
CA LEU A 368 21.00 3.26 22.49
C LEU A 368 22.50 3.11 22.80
N GLY A 369 23.28 2.61 21.85
CA GLY A 369 24.69 2.26 22.03
C GLY A 369 24.90 0.94 22.78
N ASN A 370 26.16 0.56 22.92
CA ASN A 370 26.57 -0.71 23.54
C ASN A 370 26.59 -0.67 25.08
N ASP A 371 26.39 0.49 25.69
CA ASP A 371 26.41 0.68 27.15
C ASP A 371 25.21 1.53 27.60
N LEU A 372 24.20 0.86 28.15
CA LEU A 372 22.97 1.47 28.65
C LEU A 372 23.09 1.99 30.08
N ARG A 373 24.27 1.88 30.71
CA ARG A 373 24.48 2.41 32.06
C ARG A 373 24.50 3.93 31.98
N LEU A 374 23.66 4.58 32.79
CA LEU A 374 23.72 6.02 32.99
C LEU A 374 25.15 6.39 33.37
N ARG A 375 25.78 7.31 32.63
CA ARG A 375 27.03 7.94 33.07
C ARG A 375 26.70 8.70 34.35
N SER A 376 27.10 8.11 35.49
CA SER A 376 26.97 8.68 36.83
C SER A 376 27.85 9.90 37.01
#